data_AF-A0A959V878-F1
#
_entry.id   AF-A0A959V878-F1
#
_cell.length_a   1.000
_cell.length_b   1.000
_cell.length_c   1.000
_cell.angle_alpha   90.00
_cell.angle_beta   90.00
_cell.angle_gamma   90.00
#
_symmetry.space_group_name_H-M   'P 1'
#
loop_
_entity.id
_entity.type
_entity.pdbx_description
1 polymer ?
#
loop_
_entity_poly.entity_id
_entity_poly.type
_entity_poly.pdbx_seq_one_letter_code
_entity_poly.pdbx_strand_id
1 'polypeptide(L)' 'MAEVGTRHWYVLRAISGKEKKVKELLEMEIAKAGLGTYISQVLIPMEKFFQIRDGKKVSKERNLYPGYVLLEA' A
#
# COMPACT_ATOMS: atom_id res chain seq x y z
N MET A 1 -8.45 22.05 -18.49
CA MET A 1 -7.74 20.95 -19.16
C MET A 1 -6.80 20.35 -18.12
N ALA A 2 -7.02 19.12 -17.65
CA ALA A 2 -6.16 18.53 -16.63
C ALA A 2 -4.82 18.18 -17.28
N GLU A 3 -3.73 18.80 -16.82
CA GLU A 3 -2.40 18.39 -17.19
C GLU A 3 -2.19 16.97 -16.64
N VAL A 4 -2.14 15.98 -17.53
CA VAL A 4 -1.72 14.63 -17.16
C VAL A 4 -0.21 14.71 -16.99
N GLY A 5 0.23 15.26 -15.85
CA GLY A 5 1.61 15.12 -15.39
C GLY A 5 1.91 13.63 -15.30
N THR A 6 2.99 13.20 -15.95
CA THR A 6 3.43 11.81 -15.98
C THR A 6 3.60 11.31 -14.54
N ARG A 7 2.67 10.49 -14.07
CA ARG A 7 2.76 9.90 -12.73
C ARG A 7 3.76 8.76 -12.77
N HIS A 8 4.73 8.84 -11.87
CA HIS A 8 5.79 7.86 -11.74
C HIS A 8 5.50 6.93 -10.57
N TRP A 9 5.91 5.68 -10.74
CA TRP A 9 5.85 4.68 -9.69
C TRP A 9 7.13 4.68 -8.88
N TYR A 10 6.99 4.91 -7.59
CA TYR A 10 8.07 4.86 -6.61
C TYR A 10 7.90 3.63 -5.74
N VAL A 11 9.01 2.97 -5.43
CA VAL A 11 9.04 1.81 -4.55
C VAL A 11 9.80 2.20 -3.29
N LEU A 12 9.11 2.16 -2.16
CA LEU A 12 9.70 2.34 -0.84
C LEU A 12 9.95 0.99 -0.18
N ARG A 13 11.11 0.87 0.46
CA ARG A 13 11.42 -0.26 1.32
C ARG A 13 10.91 0.02 2.73
N ALA A 14 9.93 -0.75 3.18
CA ALA A 14 9.34 -0.72 4.51
C ALA A 14 9.81 -1.89 5.37
N ILE A 15 9.52 -1.82 6.68
CA ILE A 15 9.79 -2.92 7.61
C ILE A 15 8.70 -3.98 7.44
N SER A 16 9.12 -5.22 7.14
CA SER A 16 8.25 -6.39 7.01
C SER A 16 7.37 -6.57 8.26
N GLY A 17 6.06 -6.72 8.07
CA GLY A 17 5.08 -6.91 9.15
C GLY A 17 4.48 -5.62 9.73
N LYS A 18 5.00 -4.44 9.33
CA LYS A 18 4.41 -3.13 9.66
C LYS A 18 3.86 -2.40 8.44
N GLU A 19 3.75 -3.05 7.28
CA GLU A 19 3.35 -2.41 6.03
C GLU A 19 1.98 -1.75 6.11
N LYS A 20 0.99 -2.38 6.75
CA LYS A 20 -0.33 -1.77 7.01
C LYS A 20 -0.22 -0.44 7.76
N LYS A 21 0.58 -0.43 8.83
CA LYS A 21 0.79 0.76 9.65
C LYS A 21 1.57 1.84 8.87
N VAL A 22 2.50 1.44 8.01
CA VAL A 22 3.22 2.34 7.12
C VAL A 22 2.28 2.99 6.11
N LYS A 23 1.33 2.23 5.54
CA LYS A 23 0.29 2.81 4.67
C LYS A 23 -0.56 3.83 5.41
N GLU A 24 -1.09 3.50 6.60
CA GLU A 24 -1.89 4.45 7.38
C GLU A 24 -1.11 5.73 7.73
N LEU A 25 0.16 5.59 8.11
CA LEU A 25 1.04 6.73 8.38
C LEU A 25 1.30 7.57 7.14
N LEU A 26 1.55 6.93 5.99
CA LEU A 26 1.72 7.62 4.70
C LEU A 26 0.44 8.38 4.34
N GLU A 27 -0.73 7.75 4.44
CA GLU A 27 -2.01 8.42 4.17
C GLU A 27 -2.23 9.63 5.09
N MET A 28 -1.92 9.50 6.39
CA MET A 28 -1.97 10.63 7.34
C MET A 28 -0.99 11.75 6.97
N GLU A 29 0.27 11.43 6.69
CA GLU A 29 1.28 12.42 6.35
C GLU A 29 0.98 13.11 5.02
N ILE A 30 0.47 12.39 4.03
CA ILE A 30 0.01 12.95 2.74
C ILE A 30 -1.15 13.92 2.97
N ALA A 31 -2.14 13.52 3.78
CA ALA A 31 -3.28 14.37 4.12
C ALA A 31 -2.84 15.62 4.88
N LYS A 32 -1.89 15.46 5.82
CA LYS A 32 -1.35 16.56 6.64
C LYS A 32 -0.47 17.52 5.84
N ALA A 33 0.32 17.00 4.91
CA ALA A 33 1.19 17.78 4.03
C ALA A 33 0.45 18.41 2.85
N GLY A 34 -0.85 18.12 2.66
CA GLY A 34 -1.62 18.58 1.50
C GLY A 34 -1.12 18.00 0.17
N LEU A 35 -0.39 16.88 0.22
CA LEU A 35 0.22 16.23 -0.95
C LEU A 35 -0.75 15.32 -1.71
N GLY A 36 -2.04 15.29 -1.36
CA GLY A 36 -3.05 14.47 -2.03
C GLY A 36 -3.23 14.80 -3.51
N THR A 37 -2.79 15.98 -3.96
CA THR A 37 -2.77 16.35 -5.39
C THR A 37 -1.57 15.73 -6.13
N TYR A 38 -0.49 15.42 -5.41
CA TYR A 38 0.72 14.81 -5.96
C TYR A 38 0.65 13.29 -5.86
N ILE A 39 0.40 12.76 -4.67
CA ILE A 39 0.40 11.32 -4.42
C ILE A 39 -1.01 10.77 -4.64
N SER A 40 -1.16 10.01 -5.72
CA SER A 40 -2.45 9.50 -6.19
C SER A 40 -2.85 8.18 -5.53
N GLN A 41 -1.89 7.28 -5.29
CA GLN A 41 -2.16 5.98 -4.68
C GLN A 41 -0.97 5.41 -3.90
N VAL A 42 -1.31 4.68 -2.83
CA VAL A 42 -0.38 3.90 -2.00
C VAL A 42 -0.83 2.44 -2.03
N LEU A 43 0.03 1.57 -2.54
CA LEU A 43 -0.20 0.14 -2.69
C LEU A 43 0.78 -0.67 -1.83
N ILE A 44 0.26 -1.67 -1.13
CA ILE A 44 1.07 -2.67 -0.43
C ILE A 44 0.93 -3.99 -1.20
N PRO A 45 2.03 -4.66 -1.58
CA PRO A 45 2.02 -5.97 -2.23
C PRO A 45 1.77 -7.09 -1.20
N MET A 46 0.63 -7.00 -0.51
CA MET A 46 0.11 -8.05 0.37
C MET A 46 -1.12 -8.67 -0.28
N GLU A 47 -1.13 -9.99 -0.41
CA GLU A 47 -2.29 -10.70 -0.96
C GLU A 47 -3.07 -11.35 0.19
N LYS A 48 -4.35 -10.99 0.29
CA LYS A 48 -5.28 -11.63 1.21
C LYS A 48 -5.73 -12.94 0.60
N PHE A 49 -5.19 -14.05 1.08
CA PHE A 49 -5.61 -15.38 0.66
C PHE A 49 -6.64 -15.94 1.65
N PHE A 50 -7.72 -16.52 1.12
CA PHE A 50 -8.70 -17.22 1.94
C PHE A 50 -8.35 -18.70 1.96
N GLN A 51 -7.81 -19.19 3.07
CA GLN A 51 -7.56 -20.61 3.26
C GLN A 51 -8.77 -21.25 3.92
N ILE A 52 -9.36 -22.25 3.26
CA ILE A 52 -10.40 -23.08 3.89
C ILE A 52 -9.68 -24.15 4.70
N ARG A 53 -9.86 -24.12 6.02
CA ARG A 53 -9.32 -25.13 6.94
C ARG A 53 -10.47 -25.62 7.82
N ASP A 54 -10.73 -26.92 7.80
CA ASP A 54 -11.84 -27.55 8.55
C ASP A 54 -13.22 -26.90 8.32
N GLY A 55 -13.56 -26.64 7.05
CA GLY A 55 -14.86 -26.04 6.67
C GLY A 55 -15.05 -24.57 7.05
N LYS A 56 -14.08 -23.94 7.74
CA LYS A 56 -14.10 -22.51 8.07
C LYS A 56 -13.18 -21.73 7.15
N LYS A 57 -13.68 -20.61 6.61
CA LYS A 57 -12.88 -19.65 5.85
C LYS A 57 -11.97 -18.90 6.81
N VAL A 58 -10.67 -19.18 6.77
CA VAL A 58 -9.66 -18.43 7.52
C VAL A 58 -8.98 -17.47 6.55
N SER A 59 -9.18 -16.16 6.78
CA SER A 59 -8.43 -15.13 6.04
C SER A 59 -6.99 -15.11 6.54
N LYS A 60 -6.04 -15.50 5.68
CA LYS A 60 -4.61 -15.34 5.94
C LYS A 60 -4.03 -14.33 4.97
N GLU A 61 -3.24 -13.42 5.50
CA GLU A 61 -2.52 -12.44 4.70
C GLU A 61 -1.15 -13.05 4.37
N ARG A 62 -0.84 -13.22 3.09
CA ARG A 62 0.47 -13.69 2.62
C ARG A 62 1.18 -12.51 1.96
N ASN A 63 2.31 -12.11 2.53
CA ASN A 63 3.15 -11.09 1.93
C ASN A 63 3.85 -11.67 0.70
N LEU A 64 3.61 -11.08 -0.48
CA LEU A 64 4.30 -11.46 -1.71
C LEU A 64 5.71 -10.84 -1.74
N TYR A 65 5.82 -9.58 -1.32
CA TYR A 65 7.08 -8.85 -1.21
C TYR A 65 7.15 -8.16 0.16
N PRO A 66 7.60 -8.87 1.21
CA PRO A 66 7.65 -8.30 2.55
C PRO A 66 8.56 -7.07 2.59
N GLY A 67 8.01 -5.94 3.02
CA GLY A 67 8.74 -4.70 3.19
C GLY A 67 8.83 -3.85 1.93
N TYR A 68 7.84 -3.92 1.03
CA TYR A 68 7.75 -3.01 -0.11
C TYR A 68 6.43 -2.25 -0.07
N VAL A 69 6.46 -0.97 -0.43
CA VAL A 69 5.30 -0.11 -0.59
C VAL A 69 5.46 0.61 -1.91
N LEU A 70 4.44 0.54 -2.75
CA LEU A 70 4.38 1.22 -4.03
C LEU A 70 3.62 2.53 -3.86
N LEU A 71 4.13 3.58 -4.47
CA LEU A 71 3.49 4.88 -4.53
C LEU A 71 3.40 5.35 -5.97
N GLU A 72 2.30 5.99 -6.32
CA GLU A 72 2.14 6.72 -7.56
C GLU A 72 2.10 8.22 -7.25
N ALA A 73 3.01 8.98 -7.85
CA ALA A 73 3.09 10.43 -7.71
C ALA A 73 3.42 11.11 -9.04
#